data_AF-A0A7V0Q693-F1
#
_entry.id   AF-A0A7V0Q693-F1
#
_cell.length_a   1.000
_cell.length_b   1.000
_cell.length_c   1.000
_cell.angle_alpha   90.00
_cell.angle_beta   90.00
_cell.angle_gamma   90.00
#
_symmetry.space_group_name_H-M   'P 1'
#
loop_
_entity.id
_entity.type
_entity.pdbx_description
1 polymer ?
#
loop_
_entity_poly.entity_id
_entity_poly.type
_entity_poly.pdbx_seq_one_letter_code
_entity_poly.pdbx_strand_id
1 'polypeptide(L)'
;MRVKIILVLSFMFSFAGAQLIVPGNTMDIPQAFSSKDKPHLEFTLLGSAELKEHGLSEIYSGLYPGFGAYLGAYYKAFKAGLAITQKRGVEISFIHTPLFTDKYNLAWGIDGLIIPDMESEGTENIVEDSASLFERIPLFAQVGVTPVKYLAFTGGVGLGKYATETSPVRMKLPGLYMSVEVQPLEKLKLFWEGFYPSQKRNLGISYSPLDGIEIAMGVKYADYTPEKFTADHAIFAIRVSRPLEALFGPKYIIVTGRVYNVETGEPITSGTVSSQEDAFKPIPISMDGSFLLKLKPGYYTFIVNAGKKYEKLVKLIEIPEGKEKLALAIKIKYSREYKTYLNHIEKAKKFLEKEYFDLALREVENAIKIFPDEVEAQDLKDRIVQTKNRKIAELKAKATISERNKDYEEALKYYKAVLKIDPTDREAKEGVDRVNILILEAKKKAELEKEKRLRKKKPVRRAKPDISKLLSRGKRLFFEGKYKEAKSVFLQVLRVDPANREAKFYLDKINTYLRALEK
;
A
#
# COMPACT_ATOMS: atom_id res chain seq x y z
N MET A 1 21.10 -16.28 -21.21
CA MET A 1 22.19 -16.71 -22.12
C MET A 1 21.68 -17.48 -23.33
N ARG A 2 21.04 -18.66 -23.18
CA ARG A 2 20.55 -19.52 -24.29
C ARG A 2 19.73 -18.78 -25.37
N VAL A 3 18.81 -17.90 -24.99
CA VAL A 3 17.98 -17.13 -25.96
C VAL A 3 18.81 -16.25 -26.89
N LYS A 4 19.83 -15.53 -26.38
CA LYS A 4 20.73 -14.71 -27.22
C LYS A 4 21.53 -15.57 -28.20
N ILE A 5 21.98 -16.75 -27.77
CA ILE A 5 22.75 -17.69 -28.60
C ILE A 5 21.87 -18.26 -29.72
N ILE A 6 20.62 -18.64 -29.43
CA ILE A 6 19.67 -19.12 -30.44
C ILE A 6 19.33 -18.00 -31.43
N LEU A 7 19.08 -16.76 -30.96
CA LEU A 7 18.81 -15.62 -31.84
C LEU A 7 19.97 -15.34 -32.80
N VAL A 8 21.21 -15.31 -32.29
CA VAL A 8 22.41 -15.12 -33.13
C VAL A 8 22.59 -16.29 -34.09
N LEU A 9 22.44 -17.54 -33.64
CA LEU A 9 22.58 -18.72 -34.52
C LEU A 9 21.50 -18.76 -35.61
N SER A 10 20.24 -18.47 -35.31
CA SER A 10 19.18 -18.40 -36.32
C SER A 10 19.42 -17.28 -37.33
N PHE A 11 19.87 -16.10 -36.86
CA PHE A 11 20.23 -14.97 -37.72
C PHE A 11 21.47 -15.28 -38.59
N MET A 12 22.42 -16.06 -38.09
CA MET A 12 23.57 -16.54 -38.88
C MET A 12 23.21 -17.69 -39.84
N PHE A 13 22.24 -18.54 -39.50
CA PHE A 13 21.79 -19.63 -40.39
C PHE A 13 20.98 -19.09 -41.57
N SER A 14 20.14 -18.06 -41.36
CA SER A 14 19.49 -17.34 -42.46
C SER A 14 20.50 -16.57 -43.32
N PHE A 15 21.56 -16.00 -42.72
CA PHE A 15 22.69 -15.41 -43.43
C PHE A 15 23.42 -16.42 -44.32
N ALA A 16 23.77 -17.60 -43.80
CA ALA A 16 24.55 -18.61 -44.52
C ALA A 16 23.76 -19.24 -45.67
N GLY A 17 22.45 -19.46 -45.50
CA GLY A 17 21.57 -19.95 -46.57
C GLY A 17 21.32 -18.91 -47.68
N ALA A 18 21.44 -17.60 -47.38
CA ALA A 18 21.14 -16.53 -48.33
C ALA A 18 22.23 -16.30 -49.40
N GLN A 19 23.43 -16.88 -49.25
CA GLN A 19 24.61 -16.58 -50.08
C GLN A 19 24.68 -17.32 -51.44
N LEU A 20 23.71 -18.16 -51.79
CA LEU A 20 23.79 -19.11 -52.92
C LEU A 20 22.86 -18.80 -54.12
N ILE A 21 22.42 -17.54 -54.27
CA ILE A 21 21.12 -17.18 -54.86
C ILE A 21 21.25 -15.94 -55.80
N VAL A 22 20.48 -15.79 -56.90
CA VAL A 22 20.75 -14.86 -58.05
C VAL A 22 19.54 -13.94 -58.41
N PRO A 23 19.69 -12.60 -58.56
CA PRO A 23 18.64 -11.60 -58.23
C PRO A 23 17.40 -11.45 -59.15
N GLY A 24 16.37 -10.78 -58.60
CA GLY A 24 15.09 -10.34 -59.21
C GLY A 24 14.40 -9.27 -58.31
N ASN A 25 13.27 -8.66 -58.68
CA ASN A 25 12.75 -7.40 -58.07
C ASN A 25 11.33 -7.43 -57.43
N THR A 26 11.14 -7.93 -56.19
CA THR A 26 9.86 -7.95 -55.40
C THR A 26 10.09 -8.33 -53.91
N MET A 27 9.12 -8.43 -52.96
CA MET A 27 8.08 -7.49 -52.42
C MET A 27 7.96 -7.79 -50.88
N ASP A 28 6.81 -7.66 -50.20
CA ASP A 28 6.57 -8.08 -48.78
C ASP A 28 5.95 -9.49 -48.66
N ILE A 29 5.96 -10.12 -47.47
CA ILE A 29 5.30 -11.42 -47.21
C ILE A 29 3.94 -11.24 -46.48
N PRO A 30 2.83 -11.81 -46.99
CA PRO A 30 1.52 -11.71 -46.36
C PRO A 30 1.49 -12.45 -45.02
N GLN A 31 1.03 -11.78 -43.96
CA GLN A 31 0.92 -12.41 -42.65
C GLN A 31 -0.35 -13.28 -42.55
N ALA A 32 -0.18 -14.53 -42.13
CA ALA A 32 -1.30 -15.38 -41.73
C ALA A 32 -2.02 -14.77 -40.51
N PHE A 33 -3.35 -14.89 -40.47
CA PHE A 33 -4.19 -14.29 -39.44
C PHE A 33 -5.36 -15.22 -39.10
N SER A 34 -5.98 -14.99 -37.94
CA SER A 34 -7.30 -15.53 -37.62
C SER A 34 -8.00 -14.60 -36.66
N SER A 35 -9.28 -14.27 -36.91
CA SER A 35 -10.10 -13.64 -35.88
C SER A 35 -10.84 -14.70 -35.07
N LYS A 36 -10.78 -14.57 -33.74
CA LYS A 36 -11.50 -15.43 -32.77
C LYS A 36 -13.00 -15.08 -32.77
N ASP A 37 -13.66 -15.39 -33.89
CA ASP A 37 -15.10 -15.29 -34.18
C ASP A 37 -15.72 -13.89 -34.34
N LYS A 38 -14.94 -12.80 -34.36
CA LYS A 38 -15.45 -11.44 -34.60
C LYS A 38 -14.96 -10.85 -35.92
N PRO A 39 -15.83 -10.19 -36.72
CA PRO A 39 -15.39 -9.47 -37.91
C PRO A 39 -14.56 -8.25 -37.48
N HIS A 40 -13.47 -7.99 -38.20
CA HIS A 40 -12.59 -6.85 -37.97
C HIS A 40 -12.46 -6.03 -39.25
N LEU A 41 -12.29 -4.72 -39.08
CA LEU A 41 -11.82 -3.82 -40.13
C LEU A 41 -10.36 -3.45 -39.85
N GLU A 42 -9.59 -3.30 -40.92
CA GLU A 42 -8.19 -2.90 -40.92
C GLU A 42 -8.04 -1.73 -41.89
N PHE A 43 -7.47 -0.63 -41.44
CA PHE A 43 -7.09 0.50 -42.27
C PHE A 43 -5.59 0.72 -42.12
N THR A 44 -4.86 0.72 -43.24
CA THR A 44 -3.41 0.98 -43.23
C THR A 44 -3.08 2.16 -44.13
N LEU A 45 -2.44 3.18 -43.57
CA LEU A 45 -1.75 4.22 -44.34
C LEU A 45 -0.31 3.77 -44.59
N LEU A 46 0.14 3.90 -45.83
CA LEU A 46 1.44 3.48 -46.31
C LEU A 46 2.16 4.66 -46.97
N GLY A 47 3.43 4.83 -46.64
CA GLY A 47 4.33 5.78 -47.28
C GLY A 47 5.68 5.14 -47.60
N SER A 48 6.31 5.58 -48.68
CA SER A 48 7.61 5.06 -49.12
C SER A 48 8.46 6.16 -49.77
N ALA A 49 9.77 6.04 -49.63
CA ALA A 49 10.74 6.98 -50.20
C ALA A 49 11.99 6.24 -50.69
N GLU A 50 12.57 6.72 -51.78
CA GLU A 50 13.80 6.17 -52.35
C GLU A 50 15.02 6.64 -51.53
N LEU A 51 15.96 5.74 -51.25
CA LEU A 51 17.21 6.05 -50.57
C LEU A 51 18.28 6.41 -51.61
N LYS A 52 18.81 7.63 -51.55
CA LYS A 52 19.92 8.12 -52.39
C LYS A 52 21.13 8.44 -51.53
N GLU A 53 22.31 8.49 -52.15
CA GLU A 53 23.60 8.72 -51.47
C GLU A 53 23.62 9.92 -50.51
N HIS A 54 22.80 10.94 -50.77
CA HIS A 54 22.77 12.20 -50.02
C HIS A 54 21.41 12.45 -49.30
N GLY A 55 20.53 11.45 -49.21
CA GLY A 55 19.25 11.58 -48.49
C GLY A 55 18.08 10.83 -49.13
N LEU A 56 16.87 11.11 -48.65
CA LEU A 56 15.62 10.60 -49.22
C LEU A 56 15.21 11.42 -50.44
N SER A 57 14.71 10.77 -51.49
CA SER A 57 14.01 11.50 -52.56
C SER A 57 12.58 11.83 -52.12
N GLU A 58 12.07 13.03 -52.49
CA GLU A 58 10.70 13.45 -52.12
C GLU A 58 9.60 12.62 -52.79
N ILE A 59 9.92 11.94 -53.89
CA ILE A 59 8.94 11.26 -54.74
C ILE A 59 9.53 9.92 -55.21
N TYR A 60 9.16 8.84 -54.53
CA TYR A 60 9.32 7.50 -55.12
C TYR A 60 8.34 7.32 -56.27
N SER A 61 8.83 6.83 -57.40
CA SER A 61 8.08 6.75 -58.66
C SER A 61 7.57 5.35 -59.00
N GLY A 62 7.95 4.33 -58.22
CA GLY A 62 7.66 2.91 -58.46
C GLY A 62 6.44 2.36 -57.73
N LEU A 63 6.53 1.09 -57.33
CA LEU A 63 5.37 0.21 -57.06
C LEU A 63 4.66 0.43 -55.73
N TYR A 64 5.41 0.76 -54.68
CA TYR A 64 4.80 1.30 -53.47
C TYR A 64 4.34 2.73 -53.72
N PRO A 65 3.13 3.10 -53.28
CA PRO A 65 2.70 4.49 -53.36
C PRO A 65 3.59 5.35 -52.48
N GLY A 66 3.98 6.54 -52.98
CA GLY A 66 4.60 7.58 -52.15
C GLY A 66 3.71 7.90 -50.94
N PHE A 67 2.39 7.94 -51.17
CA PHE A 67 1.35 7.87 -50.14
C PHE A 67 0.15 7.05 -50.64
N GLY A 68 -0.28 6.03 -49.89
CA GLY A 68 -1.41 5.17 -50.26
C GLY A 68 -2.19 4.64 -49.05
N ALA A 69 -3.35 4.05 -49.33
CA ALA A 69 -4.27 3.56 -48.31
C ALA A 69 -4.80 2.17 -48.64
N TYR A 70 -4.82 1.29 -47.63
CA TYR A 70 -5.40 -0.04 -47.67
C TYR A 70 -6.60 -0.12 -46.71
N LEU A 71 -7.71 -0.69 -47.18
CA LEU A 71 -8.88 -1.05 -46.39
C LEU A 71 -9.11 -2.56 -46.49
N GLY A 72 -8.90 -3.27 -45.38
CA GLY A 72 -9.14 -4.68 -45.23
C GLY A 72 -10.31 -4.99 -44.31
N ALA A 73 -10.98 -6.11 -44.56
CA ALA A 73 -11.94 -6.73 -43.67
C ALA A 73 -11.55 -8.20 -43.46
N TYR A 74 -11.62 -8.70 -42.22
CA TYR A 74 -11.33 -10.11 -41.95
C TYR A 74 -12.28 -10.73 -40.92
N TYR A 75 -12.62 -12.00 -41.16
CA TYR A 75 -13.53 -12.79 -40.35
C TYR A 75 -13.13 -14.26 -40.39
N LYS A 76 -12.91 -14.87 -39.22
CA LYS A 76 -12.42 -16.25 -39.07
C LYS A 76 -11.14 -16.45 -39.88
N ALA A 77 -11.17 -17.33 -40.87
CA ALA A 77 -10.06 -17.69 -41.75
C ALA A 77 -9.91 -16.80 -42.99
N PHE A 78 -10.80 -15.83 -43.24
CA PHE A 78 -10.81 -15.04 -44.48
C PHE A 78 -10.48 -13.57 -44.23
N LYS A 79 -9.60 -13.01 -45.07
CA LYS A 79 -9.27 -11.58 -45.16
C LYS A 79 -9.38 -11.16 -46.62
N ALA A 80 -10.09 -10.07 -46.88
CA ALA A 80 -10.10 -9.41 -48.17
C ALA A 80 -9.73 -7.94 -47.94
N GLY A 81 -9.10 -7.31 -48.92
CA GLY A 81 -8.84 -5.88 -48.85
C GLY A 81 -8.58 -5.24 -50.21
N LEU A 82 -8.77 -3.93 -50.21
CA LEU A 82 -8.56 -3.04 -51.35
C LEU A 82 -7.49 -2.02 -50.96
N ALA A 83 -6.48 -1.83 -51.80
CA ALA A 83 -5.54 -0.73 -51.70
C ALA A 83 -5.68 0.23 -52.88
N ILE A 84 -5.40 1.51 -52.65
CA ILE A 84 -5.31 2.54 -53.68
C ILE A 84 -3.90 3.10 -53.66
N THR A 85 -3.27 3.12 -54.84
CA THR A 85 -1.92 3.67 -55.04
C THR A 85 -1.98 4.88 -55.98
N GLN A 86 -1.09 5.86 -55.79
CA GLN A 86 -1.07 7.09 -56.61
C GLN A 86 -0.80 6.85 -58.11
N LYS A 87 -0.26 5.68 -58.49
CA LYS A 87 0.21 5.40 -59.86
C LYS A 87 -0.35 4.15 -60.53
N ARG A 88 -1.01 3.24 -59.79
CA ARG A 88 -1.47 1.94 -60.33
C ARG A 88 -2.92 1.59 -60.03
N GLY A 89 -3.74 2.58 -59.69
CA GLY A 89 -5.17 2.37 -59.50
C GLY A 89 -5.49 1.54 -58.26
N VAL A 90 -6.19 0.42 -58.45
CA VAL A 90 -6.76 -0.40 -57.36
C VAL A 90 -6.05 -1.76 -57.29
N GLU A 91 -5.58 -2.07 -56.09
CA GLU A 91 -4.95 -3.34 -55.73
C GLU A 91 -5.92 -4.16 -54.86
N ILE A 92 -6.00 -5.47 -55.10
CA ILE A 92 -6.86 -6.40 -54.35
C ILE A 92 -6.02 -7.53 -53.75
N SER A 93 -6.23 -7.78 -52.45
CA SER A 93 -5.72 -8.98 -51.77
C SER A 93 -6.87 -9.80 -51.19
N PHE A 94 -6.76 -11.12 -51.30
CA PHE A 94 -7.63 -12.10 -50.66
C PHE A 94 -6.78 -13.22 -50.06
N ILE A 95 -6.91 -13.46 -48.75
CA ILE A 95 -6.13 -14.45 -48.02
C ILE A 95 -7.07 -15.38 -47.26
N HIS A 96 -6.84 -16.68 -47.40
CA HIS A 96 -7.49 -17.74 -46.65
C HIS A 96 -6.47 -18.46 -45.76
N THR A 97 -6.74 -18.52 -44.46
CA THR A 97 -5.89 -19.12 -43.43
C THR A 97 -6.62 -20.32 -42.77
N PRO A 98 -6.73 -21.48 -43.45
CA PRO A 98 -7.51 -22.63 -42.97
C PRO A 98 -6.99 -23.25 -41.67
N LEU A 99 -5.70 -23.08 -41.36
CA LEU A 99 -5.11 -23.51 -40.10
C LEU A 99 -4.43 -22.30 -39.45
N PHE A 100 -4.85 -21.99 -38.22
CA PHE A 100 -4.17 -21.00 -37.39
C PHE A 100 -4.19 -21.45 -35.94
N THR A 101 -3.00 -21.72 -35.40
CA THR A 101 -2.77 -22.18 -34.02
C THR A 101 -1.57 -21.43 -33.44
N ASP A 102 -1.39 -21.48 -32.12
CA ASP A 102 -0.26 -20.82 -31.44
C ASP A 102 1.14 -21.31 -31.91
N LYS A 103 1.22 -22.45 -32.61
CA LYS A 103 2.47 -23.04 -33.13
C LYS A 103 2.57 -23.12 -34.65
N TYR A 104 1.45 -23.27 -35.34
CA TYR A 104 1.41 -23.55 -36.78
C TYR A 104 0.32 -22.75 -37.47
N ASN A 105 0.62 -22.23 -38.65
CA ASN A 105 -0.37 -21.68 -39.56
C ASN A 105 -0.15 -22.17 -41.00
N LEU A 106 -1.22 -22.17 -41.79
CA LEU A 106 -1.25 -22.44 -43.22
C LEU A 106 -2.11 -21.36 -43.85
N ALA A 107 -1.59 -20.63 -44.83
CA ALA A 107 -2.33 -19.61 -45.55
C ALA A 107 -2.06 -19.68 -47.05
N TRP A 108 -3.03 -19.25 -47.85
CA TRP A 108 -2.89 -19.10 -49.30
C TRP A 108 -3.82 -18.01 -49.81
N GLY A 109 -3.59 -17.54 -51.03
CA GLY A 109 -4.48 -16.57 -51.65
C GLY A 109 -3.85 -15.79 -52.79
N ILE A 110 -4.38 -14.59 -53.00
CA ILE A 110 -3.90 -13.57 -53.93
C ILE A 110 -3.44 -12.40 -53.06
N ASP A 111 -2.23 -11.91 -53.25
CA ASP A 111 -1.75 -10.75 -52.50
C ASP A 111 -1.17 -9.65 -53.41
N GLY A 112 -1.95 -8.59 -53.61
CA GLY A 112 -1.55 -7.42 -54.39
C GLY A 112 -1.80 -7.53 -55.89
N LEU A 113 -2.98 -8.01 -56.30
CA LEU A 113 -3.40 -8.03 -57.70
C LEU A 113 -3.90 -6.65 -58.11
N ILE A 114 -3.25 -6.06 -59.12
CA ILE A 114 -3.55 -4.74 -59.67
C ILE A 114 -4.62 -4.88 -60.78
N ILE A 115 -5.63 -4.02 -60.74
CA ILE A 115 -6.78 -4.01 -61.66
C ILE A 115 -6.87 -2.62 -62.34
N PRO A 116 -7.10 -2.54 -63.66
CA PRO A 116 -7.67 -3.59 -64.53
C PRO A 116 -6.66 -4.56 -65.18
N ASP A 117 -5.37 -4.24 -65.20
CA ASP A 117 -4.40 -4.90 -66.07
C ASP A 117 -3.98 -6.34 -65.64
N MET A 118 -4.57 -6.84 -64.55
CA MET A 118 -4.35 -8.17 -63.97
C MET A 118 -2.88 -8.48 -63.71
N GLU A 119 -2.16 -7.51 -63.14
CA GLU A 119 -0.73 -7.57 -62.88
C GLU A 119 -0.38 -7.54 -61.38
N SER A 120 0.90 -7.66 -61.04
CA SER A 120 1.41 -7.45 -59.67
C SER A 120 2.80 -6.83 -59.66
N GLU A 121 3.35 -6.55 -58.48
CA GLU A 121 4.72 -6.03 -58.31
C GLU A 121 5.72 -6.84 -59.15
N GLY A 122 6.56 -6.15 -59.93
CA GLY A 122 7.61 -6.77 -60.74
C GLY A 122 7.15 -7.48 -62.03
N THR A 123 5.87 -7.38 -62.42
CA THR A 123 5.34 -8.02 -63.64
C THR A 123 5.15 -7.11 -64.85
N GLU A 124 5.57 -5.84 -64.82
CA GLU A 124 5.38 -4.86 -65.90
C GLU A 124 6.14 -5.17 -67.19
N ASN A 125 7.39 -5.65 -67.09
CA ASN A 125 8.26 -5.88 -68.24
C ASN A 125 7.89 -7.16 -69.03
N ILE A 126 6.70 -7.71 -68.79
CA ILE A 126 6.18 -8.92 -69.42
C ILE A 126 5.58 -8.51 -70.78
N VAL A 127 6.39 -8.71 -71.82
CA VAL A 127 6.08 -8.49 -73.24
C VAL A 127 4.69 -9.01 -73.59
N GLU A 128 3.93 -8.27 -74.41
CA GLU A 128 2.53 -8.57 -74.77
C GLU A 128 2.33 -10.02 -75.31
N ASP A 129 3.34 -10.58 -75.98
CA ASP A 129 3.34 -11.94 -76.55
C ASP A 129 3.71 -13.08 -75.57
N SER A 130 4.06 -12.77 -74.32
CA SER A 130 4.50 -13.80 -73.35
C SER A 130 3.33 -14.49 -72.63
N ALA A 131 3.50 -15.79 -72.40
CA ALA A 131 2.49 -16.73 -71.93
C ALA A 131 1.63 -16.23 -70.75
N SER A 132 0.31 -16.33 -70.92
CA SER A 132 -0.75 -16.36 -69.90
C SER A 132 -0.75 -15.25 -68.82
N LEU A 133 -1.80 -14.42 -68.84
CA LEU A 133 -2.16 -13.48 -67.75
C LEU A 133 -2.18 -14.14 -66.35
N PHE A 134 -2.44 -15.45 -66.26
CA PHE A 134 -2.41 -16.20 -65.00
C PHE A 134 -1.08 -16.09 -64.25
N GLU A 135 0.05 -16.03 -64.96
CA GLU A 135 1.40 -15.95 -64.35
C GLU A 135 1.66 -14.61 -63.66
N ARG A 136 0.88 -13.57 -64.00
CA ARG A 136 0.95 -12.23 -63.41
C ARG A 136 0.18 -12.14 -62.09
N ILE A 137 -0.74 -13.08 -61.83
CA ILE A 137 -1.56 -13.10 -60.62
C ILE A 137 -0.65 -13.49 -59.43
N PRO A 138 -0.59 -12.67 -58.34
CA PRO A 138 0.29 -12.90 -57.20
C PRO A 138 -0.29 -13.95 -56.25
N LEU A 139 -0.45 -15.18 -56.77
CA LEU A 139 -0.87 -16.34 -56.01
C LEU A 139 0.22 -16.77 -55.05
N PHE A 140 -0.14 -17.14 -53.82
CA PHE A 140 0.80 -17.66 -52.84
C PHE A 140 0.22 -18.80 -52.02
N ALA A 141 1.10 -19.64 -51.47
CA ALA A 141 0.80 -20.61 -50.42
C ALA A 141 1.98 -20.69 -49.45
N GLN A 142 1.70 -20.67 -48.14
CA GLN A 142 2.73 -20.64 -47.10
C GLN A 142 2.35 -21.44 -45.85
N VAL A 143 3.39 -21.91 -45.19
CA VAL A 143 3.35 -22.48 -43.84
C VAL A 143 4.12 -21.60 -42.87
N GLY A 144 3.57 -21.40 -41.68
CA GLY A 144 4.22 -20.67 -40.60
C GLY A 144 4.39 -21.54 -39.35
N VAL A 145 5.51 -21.36 -38.64
CA VAL A 145 5.84 -22.07 -37.41
C VAL A 145 6.33 -21.08 -36.35
N THR A 146 5.69 -21.10 -35.18
CA THR A 146 6.06 -20.31 -34.00
C THR A 146 6.60 -21.25 -32.93
N PRO A 147 7.89 -21.64 -32.97
CA PRO A 147 8.47 -22.60 -32.02
C PRO A 147 8.50 -22.09 -30.58
N VAL A 148 8.58 -20.78 -30.37
CA VAL A 148 8.55 -20.09 -29.06
C VAL A 148 7.83 -18.75 -29.18
N LYS A 149 7.23 -18.24 -28.09
CA LYS A 149 6.38 -17.03 -28.07
C LYS A 149 6.96 -15.81 -28.81
N TYR A 150 8.29 -15.65 -28.83
CA TYR A 150 8.99 -14.48 -29.35
C TYR A 150 9.70 -14.71 -30.71
N LEU A 151 9.46 -15.83 -31.37
CA LEU A 151 10.11 -16.16 -32.66
C LEU A 151 9.13 -16.94 -33.55
N ALA A 152 8.86 -16.40 -34.73
CA ALA A 152 8.07 -17.04 -35.76
C ALA A 152 8.85 -17.11 -37.09
N PHE A 153 8.63 -18.18 -37.83
CA PHE A 153 9.14 -18.40 -39.18
C PHE A 153 7.96 -18.59 -40.11
N THR A 154 7.99 -18.01 -41.30
CA THR A 154 7.04 -18.31 -42.38
C THR A 154 7.83 -18.70 -43.62
N GLY A 155 7.38 -19.69 -44.37
CA GLY A 155 7.98 -20.10 -45.64
C GLY A 155 6.90 -20.44 -46.64
N GLY A 156 7.07 -20.03 -47.90
CA GLY A 156 6.04 -20.21 -48.92
C GLY A 156 6.56 -20.23 -50.33
N VAL A 157 5.62 -20.43 -51.26
CA VAL A 157 5.82 -20.45 -52.71
C VAL A 157 4.77 -19.57 -53.38
N GLY A 158 5.08 -18.99 -54.55
CA GLY A 158 4.08 -18.19 -55.25
C GLY A 158 4.42 -17.82 -56.71
N LEU A 159 3.42 -17.25 -57.38
CA LEU A 159 3.43 -16.72 -58.74
C LEU A 159 3.33 -15.18 -58.73
N GLY A 160 3.21 -14.55 -59.90
CA GLY A 160 3.19 -13.10 -60.04
C GLY A 160 4.44 -12.50 -59.43
N LYS A 161 4.26 -11.61 -58.47
CA LYS A 161 5.34 -11.00 -57.69
C LYS A 161 6.30 -11.98 -57.01
N TYR A 162 5.89 -13.21 -56.71
CA TYR A 162 6.78 -14.20 -56.08
C TYR A 162 7.52 -15.07 -57.10
N ALA A 163 7.24 -14.95 -58.40
CA ALA A 163 7.74 -15.87 -59.42
C ALA A 163 9.24 -15.67 -59.74
N THR A 164 9.88 -16.73 -60.24
CA THR A 164 11.27 -16.69 -60.70
C THR A 164 11.37 -16.12 -62.12
N GLU A 165 12.41 -15.34 -62.39
CA GLU A 165 12.67 -14.78 -63.72
C GLU A 165 13.58 -15.70 -64.54
N THR A 166 13.00 -16.69 -65.22
CA THR A 166 13.74 -17.66 -66.06
C THR A 166 13.41 -17.51 -67.54
N SER A 167 13.92 -16.41 -68.16
CA SER A 167 13.82 -16.05 -69.58
C SER A 167 12.45 -15.54 -70.07
N PRO A 168 12.39 -14.49 -70.92
CA PRO A 168 11.14 -13.89 -71.42
C PRO A 168 10.30 -14.77 -72.36
N VAL A 169 10.76 -16.00 -72.68
CA VAL A 169 10.14 -16.89 -73.69
C VAL A 169 9.53 -18.16 -73.05
N ARG A 170 9.52 -18.29 -71.71
CA ARG A 170 8.96 -19.47 -71.02
C ARG A 170 8.21 -19.09 -69.75
N MET A 171 7.27 -19.97 -69.39
CA MET A 171 6.46 -19.96 -68.16
C MET A 171 7.34 -19.63 -66.94
N LYS A 172 6.99 -18.58 -66.17
CA LYS A 172 7.69 -18.24 -64.92
C LYS A 172 7.42 -19.32 -63.87
N LEU A 173 8.48 -19.98 -63.39
CA LEU A 173 8.35 -20.95 -62.29
C LEU A 173 7.98 -20.23 -60.99
N PRO A 174 7.21 -20.86 -60.08
CA PRO A 174 6.97 -20.30 -58.75
C PRO A 174 8.29 -20.10 -58.00
N GLY A 175 8.48 -18.91 -57.42
CA GLY A 175 9.60 -18.66 -56.51
C GLY A 175 9.25 -19.03 -55.08
N LEU A 176 10.26 -18.98 -54.22
CA LEU A 176 10.14 -19.29 -52.79
C LEU A 176 10.35 -18.00 -51.98
N TYR A 177 9.79 -17.97 -50.78
CA TYR A 177 10.01 -16.88 -49.84
C TYR A 177 10.04 -17.37 -48.39
N MET A 178 10.68 -16.60 -47.52
CA MET A 178 10.81 -16.88 -46.09
C MET A 178 10.79 -15.58 -45.27
N SER A 179 10.05 -15.56 -44.17
CA SER A 179 10.11 -14.51 -43.16
C SER A 179 10.57 -15.04 -41.81
N VAL A 180 11.20 -14.16 -41.03
CA VAL A 180 11.52 -14.37 -39.62
C VAL A 180 11.00 -13.17 -38.84
N GLU A 181 10.08 -13.39 -37.90
CA GLU A 181 9.59 -12.37 -36.97
C GLU A 181 10.13 -12.66 -35.56
N VAL A 182 10.75 -11.66 -34.94
CA VAL A 182 11.26 -11.70 -33.57
C VAL A 182 10.50 -10.68 -32.73
N GLN A 183 9.93 -11.09 -31.60
CA GLN A 183 9.23 -10.21 -30.67
C GLN A 183 10.04 -10.05 -29.37
N PRO A 184 11.08 -9.19 -29.32
CA PRO A 184 11.89 -9.00 -28.12
C PRO A 184 11.11 -8.40 -26.95
N LEU A 185 10.01 -7.68 -27.23
CA LEU A 185 9.07 -7.13 -26.25
C LEU A 185 7.64 -7.37 -26.76
N GLU A 186 6.66 -7.40 -25.85
CA GLU A 186 5.25 -7.67 -26.18
C GLU A 186 4.63 -6.69 -27.20
N LYS A 187 5.16 -5.46 -27.28
CA LYS A 187 4.71 -4.40 -28.20
C LYS A 187 5.69 -4.12 -29.34
N LEU A 188 6.80 -4.86 -29.45
CA LEU A 188 7.87 -4.57 -30.40
C LEU A 188 8.18 -5.81 -31.23
N LYS A 189 8.06 -5.70 -32.54
CA LYS A 189 8.44 -6.72 -33.52
C LYS A 189 9.64 -6.25 -34.33
N LEU A 190 10.55 -7.18 -34.62
CA LEU A 190 11.57 -7.05 -35.64
C LEU A 190 11.27 -8.10 -36.70
N PHE A 191 11.24 -7.73 -37.97
CA PHE A 191 10.98 -8.66 -39.06
C PHE A 191 12.07 -8.62 -40.12
N TRP A 192 12.34 -9.79 -40.67
CA TRP A 192 13.17 -10.00 -41.85
C TRP A 192 12.37 -10.80 -42.87
N GLU A 193 12.52 -10.45 -44.14
CA GLU A 193 11.91 -11.18 -45.25
C GLU A 193 12.96 -11.38 -46.35
N GLY A 194 12.94 -12.57 -46.95
CA GLY A 194 13.81 -12.95 -48.04
C GLY A 194 13.10 -13.81 -49.06
N PHE A 195 13.56 -13.71 -50.29
CA PHE A 195 12.96 -14.32 -51.47
C PHE A 195 14.00 -15.19 -52.18
N TYR A 196 13.53 -16.07 -53.04
CA TYR A 196 14.35 -16.89 -53.94
C TYR A 196 13.67 -16.95 -55.32
N PRO A 197 14.38 -16.61 -56.41
CA PRO A 197 15.83 -16.42 -56.49
C PRO A 197 16.30 -14.99 -56.13
N SER A 198 15.43 -14.03 -55.81
CA SER A 198 15.91 -12.67 -55.51
C SER A 198 16.89 -12.59 -54.33
N GLN A 199 18.00 -11.86 -54.49
CA GLN A 199 18.91 -11.53 -53.39
C GLN A 199 18.36 -10.44 -52.45
N LYS A 200 17.34 -9.70 -52.89
CA LYS A 200 16.76 -8.58 -52.13
C LYS A 200 16.09 -9.06 -50.85
N ARG A 201 16.19 -8.25 -49.78
CA ARG A 201 15.63 -8.52 -48.45
C ARG A 201 14.83 -7.33 -47.95
N ASN A 202 13.85 -7.58 -47.09
CA ASN A 202 13.24 -6.52 -46.28
C ASN A 202 13.67 -6.66 -44.83
N LEU A 203 13.85 -5.51 -44.19
CA LEU A 203 14.19 -5.41 -42.77
C LEU A 203 13.30 -4.34 -42.17
N GLY A 204 12.64 -4.65 -41.06
CA GLY A 204 11.82 -3.66 -40.39
C GLY A 204 11.55 -3.92 -38.93
N ILE A 205 10.94 -2.91 -38.34
CA ILE A 205 10.53 -2.85 -36.94
C ILE A 205 9.10 -2.36 -36.90
N SER A 206 8.25 -3.01 -36.11
CA SER A 206 6.92 -2.48 -35.80
C SER A 206 6.71 -2.35 -34.31
N TYR A 207 5.98 -1.31 -33.93
CA TYR A 207 5.64 -0.97 -32.56
C TYR A 207 4.14 -0.80 -32.43
N SER A 208 3.54 -1.48 -31.45
CA SER A 208 2.10 -1.40 -31.16
C SER A 208 1.87 -0.55 -29.91
N PRO A 209 1.71 0.79 -30.02
CA PRO A 209 1.54 1.66 -28.85
C PRO A 209 0.26 1.31 -28.07
N LEU A 210 -0.81 0.96 -28.78
CA LEU A 210 -2.15 0.65 -28.26
C LEU A 210 -2.68 -0.59 -28.98
N ASP A 211 -3.60 -1.30 -28.34
CA ASP A 211 -4.25 -2.47 -28.96
C ASP A 211 -4.97 -2.07 -30.26
N GLY A 212 -4.71 -2.84 -31.32
CA GLY A 212 -5.23 -2.55 -32.65
C GLY A 212 -4.59 -1.34 -33.35
N ILE A 213 -3.45 -0.83 -32.87
CA ILE A 213 -2.63 0.16 -33.62
C ILE A 213 -1.21 -0.39 -33.73
N GLU A 214 -0.67 -0.40 -34.95
CA GLU A 214 0.69 -0.81 -35.27
C GLU A 214 1.34 0.27 -36.14
N ILE A 215 2.50 0.75 -35.73
CA ILE A 215 3.35 1.66 -36.49
C ILE A 215 4.55 0.83 -36.95
N ALA A 216 4.71 0.66 -38.26
CA ALA A 216 5.85 -0.06 -38.84
C ALA A 216 6.76 0.91 -39.60
N MET A 217 8.06 0.65 -39.55
CA MET A 217 9.06 1.29 -40.39
C MET A 217 10.14 0.29 -40.78
N GLY A 218 10.82 0.53 -41.87
CA GLY A 218 11.84 -0.39 -42.34
C GLY A 218 12.52 0.07 -43.61
N VAL A 219 13.31 -0.83 -44.17
CA VAL A 219 13.92 -0.69 -45.49
C VAL A 219 13.60 -1.90 -46.34
N LYS A 220 13.46 -1.66 -47.64
CA LYS A 220 13.19 -2.68 -48.65
C LYS A 220 14.33 -2.79 -49.63
N TYR A 221 14.40 -3.97 -50.22
CA TYR A 221 15.42 -4.30 -51.21
C TYR A 221 16.83 -4.08 -50.66
N ALA A 222 17.00 -4.43 -49.39
CA ALA A 222 18.28 -4.42 -48.72
C ALA A 222 19.18 -5.55 -49.27
N ASP A 223 20.37 -5.17 -49.70
CA ASP A 223 21.54 -6.02 -49.93
C ASP A 223 22.54 -5.71 -48.83
N TYR A 224 22.94 -6.75 -48.09
CA TYR A 224 23.87 -6.59 -46.98
C TYR A 224 24.83 -7.77 -46.86
N THR A 225 26.10 -7.44 -46.67
CA THR A 225 27.20 -8.33 -46.34
C THR A 225 27.86 -7.81 -45.05
N PRO A 226 28.85 -8.49 -44.47
CA PRO A 226 29.62 -7.94 -43.34
C PRO A 226 30.33 -6.61 -43.63
N GLU A 227 30.49 -6.24 -44.91
CA GLU A 227 31.29 -5.09 -45.37
C GLU A 227 30.43 -3.98 -46.01
N LYS A 228 29.20 -4.28 -46.42
CA LYS A 228 28.32 -3.37 -47.17
C LYS A 228 26.88 -3.49 -46.68
N PHE A 229 26.19 -2.36 -46.56
CA PHE A 229 24.73 -2.32 -46.41
C PHE A 229 24.18 -1.28 -47.39
N THR A 230 23.30 -1.72 -48.30
CA THR A 230 22.56 -0.87 -49.23
C THR A 230 21.10 -1.27 -49.22
N ALA A 231 20.18 -0.33 -49.38
CA ALA A 231 18.76 -0.61 -49.55
C ALA A 231 18.15 0.44 -50.47
N ASP A 232 17.22 0.04 -51.33
CA ASP A 232 16.68 0.93 -52.36
C ASP A 232 15.63 1.90 -51.78
N HIS A 233 14.85 1.45 -50.78
CA HIS A 233 13.70 2.21 -50.26
C HIS A 233 13.60 2.17 -48.73
N ALA A 234 13.14 3.28 -48.16
CA ALA A 234 12.61 3.36 -46.80
C ALA A 234 11.08 3.29 -46.83
N ILE A 235 10.48 2.65 -45.82
CA ILE A 235 9.02 2.51 -45.69
C ILE A 235 8.52 2.96 -44.32
N PHE A 236 7.28 3.42 -44.29
CA PHE A 236 6.53 3.73 -43.09
C PHE A 236 5.07 3.31 -43.26
N ALA A 237 4.48 2.73 -42.21
CA ALA A 237 3.07 2.35 -42.20
C ALA A 237 2.42 2.63 -40.84
N ILE A 238 1.16 3.06 -40.87
CA ILE A 238 0.28 3.07 -39.69
C ILE A 238 -0.92 2.18 -40.00
N ARG A 239 -0.97 1.02 -39.35
CA ARG A 239 -2.10 0.09 -39.40
C ARG A 239 -2.98 0.29 -38.17
N VAL A 240 -4.27 0.43 -38.38
CA VAL A 240 -5.31 0.45 -37.36
C VAL A 240 -6.26 -0.71 -37.64
N SER A 241 -6.41 -1.63 -36.70
CA SER A 241 -7.40 -2.70 -36.77
C SER A 241 -8.31 -2.72 -35.55
N ARG A 242 -9.62 -2.82 -35.79
CA ARG A 242 -10.67 -2.80 -34.77
C ARG A 242 -11.74 -3.85 -35.08
N PRO A 243 -12.32 -4.51 -34.06
CA PRO A 243 -13.50 -5.35 -34.26
C PRO A 243 -14.67 -4.47 -34.72
N LEU A 244 -15.57 -5.02 -35.54
CA LEU A 244 -16.71 -4.28 -36.08
C LEU A 244 -17.63 -3.76 -34.95
N GLU A 245 -17.74 -4.50 -33.86
CA GLU A 245 -18.52 -4.10 -32.68
C GLU A 245 -17.86 -3.01 -31.84
N ALA A 246 -16.59 -2.65 -32.07
CA ALA A 246 -16.02 -1.41 -31.53
C ALA A 246 -16.62 -0.20 -32.27
N LEU A 247 -16.64 -0.27 -33.61
CA LEU A 247 -17.10 0.81 -34.48
C LEU A 247 -18.62 1.05 -34.39
N PHE A 248 -19.41 0.00 -34.13
CA PHE A 248 -20.89 0.07 -34.09
C PHE A 248 -21.52 -0.32 -32.74
N GLY A 249 -20.70 -0.60 -31.71
CA GLY A 249 -21.17 -1.03 -30.39
C GLY A 249 -21.89 0.05 -29.58
N PRO A 250 -22.28 -0.27 -28.32
CA PRO A 250 -22.92 0.70 -27.45
C PRO A 250 -22.00 1.91 -27.24
N LYS A 251 -22.43 3.08 -27.74
CA LYS A 251 -21.69 4.35 -27.67
C LYS A 251 -21.30 4.78 -26.24
N TYR A 252 -21.84 4.12 -25.22
CA TYR A 252 -21.60 4.40 -23.81
C TYR A 252 -21.59 3.11 -22.97
N ILE A 253 -20.77 3.11 -21.94
CA ILE A 253 -20.55 2.05 -20.95
C ILE A 253 -21.14 2.51 -19.61
N ILE A 254 -21.85 1.62 -18.92
CA ILE A 254 -22.31 1.86 -17.55
C ILE A 254 -21.16 1.57 -16.60
N VAL A 255 -20.63 2.62 -15.99
CA VAL A 255 -19.54 2.52 -15.01
C VAL A 255 -20.17 2.55 -13.62
N THR A 256 -20.11 1.43 -12.90
CA THR A 256 -20.43 1.37 -11.47
C THR A 256 -19.13 1.44 -10.69
N GLY A 257 -19.09 2.28 -9.67
CA GLY A 257 -17.92 2.41 -8.81
C GLY A 257 -18.26 2.32 -7.35
N ARG A 258 -17.30 1.89 -6.53
CA ARG A 258 -17.33 2.04 -5.08
C ARG A 258 -16.04 2.66 -4.58
N VAL A 259 -16.17 3.60 -3.65
CA VAL A 259 -15.05 4.31 -3.01
C VAL A 259 -14.87 3.79 -1.59
N TYR A 260 -13.64 3.40 -1.26
CA TYR A 260 -13.27 2.79 0.02
C TYR A 260 -12.14 3.55 0.70
N ASN A 261 -12.16 3.52 2.03
CA ASN A 261 -11.04 3.91 2.87
C ASN A 261 -9.92 2.85 2.79
N VAL A 262 -8.67 3.27 2.57
CA VAL A 262 -7.50 2.37 2.55
C VAL A 262 -7.19 1.81 3.95
N GLU A 263 -7.31 2.65 4.98
CA GLU A 263 -6.94 2.34 6.35
C GLU A 263 -8.00 1.48 7.08
N THR A 264 -9.30 1.70 6.87
CA THR A 264 -10.37 0.91 7.52
C THR A 264 -11.02 -0.15 6.62
N GLY A 265 -10.90 -0.02 5.29
CA GLY A 265 -11.60 -0.87 4.33
C GLY A 265 -13.10 -0.53 4.15
N GLU A 266 -13.63 0.39 4.94
CA GLU A 266 -15.04 0.78 4.91
C GLU A 266 -15.39 1.66 3.68
N PRO A 267 -16.66 1.65 3.23
CA PRO A 267 -17.11 2.54 2.17
C PRO A 267 -17.10 4.01 2.62
N ILE A 268 -16.75 4.90 1.68
CA ILE A 268 -16.78 6.35 1.88
C ILE A 268 -18.22 6.85 1.67
N THR A 269 -18.89 7.25 2.74
CA THR A 269 -20.35 7.47 2.75
C THR A 269 -20.81 8.83 2.19
N SER A 270 -19.88 9.71 1.82
CA SER A 270 -20.17 11.06 1.31
C SER A 270 -19.03 11.63 0.46
N GLY A 271 -19.35 12.63 -0.36
CA GLY A 271 -18.41 13.28 -1.27
C GLY A 271 -18.92 13.31 -2.71
N THR A 272 -18.03 13.65 -3.63
CA THR A 272 -18.31 13.68 -5.07
C THR A 272 -17.22 12.99 -5.89
N VAL A 273 -17.64 12.44 -7.03
CA VAL A 273 -16.77 12.00 -8.12
C VAL A 273 -17.00 12.93 -9.30
N SER A 274 -15.94 13.56 -9.78
CA SER A 274 -15.94 14.41 -11.00
C SER A 274 -14.82 13.99 -11.94
N SER A 275 -14.72 14.63 -13.09
CA SER A 275 -13.56 14.53 -13.96
C SER A 275 -12.71 15.80 -13.94
N GLN A 276 -11.49 15.71 -14.49
CA GLN A 276 -10.81 16.87 -15.05
C GLN A 276 -11.58 17.38 -16.29
N GLU A 277 -11.48 18.69 -16.59
CA GLU A 277 -12.07 19.34 -17.78
C GLU A 277 -13.57 19.08 -18.00
N ASP A 278 -14.31 18.78 -16.92
CA ASP A 278 -15.76 18.52 -16.92
C ASP A 278 -16.27 17.49 -17.96
N ALA A 279 -15.38 16.59 -18.41
CA ALA A 279 -15.66 15.44 -19.28
C ALA A 279 -16.85 14.57 -18.83
N PHE A 280 -17.21 14.58 -17.54
CA PHE A 280 -18.55 14.24 -17.06
C PHE A 280 -18.95 15.12 -15.86
N LYS A 281 -20.27 15.36 -15.70
CA LYS A 281 -20.81 16.16 -14.59
C LYS A 281 -20.46 15.52 -13.24
N PRO A 282 -20.08 16.32 -12.22
CA PRO A 282 -19.88 15.82 -10.86
C PRO A 282 -21.12 15.08 -10.34
N ILE A 283 -20.91 13.91 -9.73
CA ILE A 283 -21.96 13.10 -9.10
C ILE A 283 -21.65 12.86 -7.63
N PRO A 284 -22.67 12.75 -6.76
CA PRO A 284 -22.48 12.41 -5.35
C PRO A 284 -22.10 10.93 -5.17
N ILE A 285 -21.38 10.66 -4.08
CA ILE A 285 -21.14 9.30 -3.58
C ILE A 285 -22.31 8.92 -2.66
N SER A 286 -22.86 7.72 -2.84
CA SER A 286 -23.95 7.17 -2.02
C SER A 286 -23.47 6.74 -0.63
N MET A 287 -24.39 6.55 0.31
CA MET A 287 -24.07 6.10 1.68
C MET A 287 -23.37 4.72 1.74
N ASP A 288 -23.54 3.86 0.74
CA ASP A 288 -22.81 2.58 0.62
C ASP A 288 -21.45 2.71 -0.11
N GLY A 289 -21.01 3.95 -0.36
CA GLY A 289 -19.81 4.27 -1.13
C GLY A 289 -19.97 4.12 -2.65
N SER A 290 -21.16 3.77 -3.16
CA SER A 290 -21.37 3.55 -4.58
C SER A 290 -21.65 4.83 -5.39
N PHE A 291 -21.27 4.77 -6.67
CA PHE A 291 -21.60 5.77 -7.68
C PHE A 291 -21.86 5.11 -9.04
N LEU A 292 -22.60 5.79 -9.92
CA LEU A 292 -22.94 5.29 -11.25
C LEU A 292 -22.78 6.38 -12.31
N LEU A 293 -22.11 6.04 -13.41
CA LEU A 293 -21.88 6.91 -14.57
C LEU A 293 -22.23 6.19 -15.88
N LYS A 294 -22.43 6.98 -16.94
CA LYS A 294 -22.55 6.52 -18.32
C LYS A 294 -21.55 7.28 -19.18
N LEU A 295 -20.43 6.65 -19.50
CA LEU A 295 -19.28 7.28 -20.19
C LEU A 295 -19.05 6.64 -21.56
N LYS A 296 -18.45 7.37 -22.51
CA LYS A 296 -17.99 6.77 -23.76
C LYS A 296 -16.71 5.96 -23.51
N PRO A 297 -16.31 5.03 -24.38
CA PRO A 297 -14.96 4.48 -24.36
C PRO A 297 -13.90 5.60 -24.44
N GLY A 298 -12.79 5.46 -23.72
CA GLY A 298 -11.72 6.44 -23.65
C GLY A 298 -11.05 6.55 -22.27
N TYR A 299 -10.11 7.49 -22.13
CA TYR A 299 -9.41 7.74 -20.87
C TYR A 299 -9.97 8.96 -20.15
N TYR A 300 -10.23 8.83 -18.85
CA TYR A 300 -10.80 9.89 -18.02
C TYR A 300 -9.99 10.06 -16.74
N THR A 301 -9.61 11.30 -16.41
CA THR A 301 -9.03 11.62 -15.11
C THR A 301 -10.14 11.79 -14.08
N PHE A 302 -10.41 10.74 -13.31
CA PHE A 302 -11.34 10.76 -12.20
C PHE A 302 -10.76 11.56 -11.03
N ILE A 303 -11.57 12.44 -10.46
CA ILE A 303 -11.27 13.23 -9.27
C ILE A 303 -12.28 12.84 -8.20
N VAL A 304 -11.80 12.39 -7.04
CA VAL A 304 -12.67 12.03 -5.91
C VAL A 304 -12.40 12.98 -4.75
N ASN A 305 -13.46 13.64 -4.27
CA ASN A 305 -13.41 14.59 -3.17
C ASN A 305 -14.43 14.19 -2.10
N ALA A 306 -13.94 13.66 -0.98
CA ALA A 306 -14.75 13.24 0.16
C ALA A 306 -14.61 14.19 1.37
N GLY A 307 -14.41 15.49 1.10
CA GLY A 307 -14.22 16.51 2.13
C GLY A 307 -12.86 16.43 2.83
N LYS A 308 -12.68 17.22 3.90
CA LYS A 308 -11.38 17.42 4.59
C LYS A 308 -10.81 16.16 5.26
N LYS A 309 -11.64 15.14 5.50
CA LYS A 309 -11.28 13.89 6.18
C LYS A 309 -10.35 13.00 5.34
N TYR A 310 -10.39 13.13 4.02
CA TYR A 310 -9.70 12.25 3.07
C TYR A 310 -8.80 13.04 2.12
N GLU A 311 -7.75 12.38 1.61
CA GLU A 311 -6.93 12.92 0.53
C GLU A 311 -7.76 13.02 -0.77
N LYS A 312 -7.68 14.16 -1.46
CA LYS A 312 -8.25 14.31 -2.80
C LYS A 312 -7.52 13.37 -3.75
N LEU A 313 -8.22 12.36 -4.29
CA LEU A 313 -7.65 11.47 -5.29
C LEU A 313 -7.82 12.06 -6.69
N VAL A 314 -6.76 11.97 -7.50
CA VAL A 314 -6.78 12.22 -8.94
C VAL A 314 -6.19 10.97 -9.61
N LYS A 315 -6.93 10.33 -10.51
CA LYS A 315 -6.52 9.07 -11.14
C LYS A 315 -7.03 8.95 -12.57
N LEU A 316 -6.13 8.67 -13.51
CA LEU A 316 -6.49 8.29 -14.88
C LEU A 316 -7.08 6.87 -14.89
N ILE A 317 -8.25 6.71 -15.51
CA ILE A 317 -8.97 5.44 -15.65
C ILE A 317 -9.35 5.25 -17.12
N GLU A 318 -9.08 4.06 -17.64
CA GLU A 318 -9.52 3.61 -18.95
C GLU A 318 -10.95 3.06 -18.88
N ILE A 319 -11.79 3.51 -19.81
CA ILE A 319 -13.14 3.00 -20.06
C ILE A 319 -13.05 2.17 -21.36
N PRO A 320 -12.93 0.83 -21.27
CA PRO A 320 -12.49 -0.01 -22.37
C PRO A 320 -13.62 -0.29 -23.37
N GLU A 321 -13.30 -0.17 -24.65
CA GLU A 321 -14.25 -0.35 -25.76
C GLU A 321 -14.89 -1.76 -25.78
N GLY A 322 -16.12 -1.85 -26.31
CA GLY A 322 -16.84 -3.12 -26.47
C GLY A 322 -17.42 -3.76 -25.20
N LYS A 323 -17.36 -3.10 -24.04
CA LYS A 323 -18.05 -3.55 -22.80
C LYS A 323 -19.33 -2.77 -22.53
N GLU A 324 -20.37 -3.45 -22.06
CA GLU A 324 -21.60 -2.78 -21.60
C GLU A 324 -21.46 -2.16 -20.20
N LYS A 325 -20.68 -2.82 -19.33
CA LYS A 325 -20.53 -2.48 -17.92
C LYS A 325 -19.07 -2.56 -17.46
N LEU A 326 -18.69 -1.65 -16.56
CA LEU A 326 -17.37 -1.63 -15.90
C LEU A 326 -17.57 -1.40 -14.40
N ALA A 327 -16.99 -2.26 -13.57
CA ALA A 327 -16.97 -2.09 -12.12
C ALA A 327 -15.61 -1.51 -11.67
N LEU A 328 -15.63 -0.44 -10.87
CA LEU A 328 -14.43 0.24 -10.34
C LEU A 328 -14.38 0.16 -8.81
N ALA A 329 -13.24 -0.26 -8.27
CA ALA A 329 -12.92 -0.13 -6.85
C ALA A 329 -11.89 0.99 -6.68
N ILE A 330 -12.33 2.14 -6.17
CA ILE A 330 -11.48 3.29 -5.88
C ILE A 330 -11.12 3.26 -4.40
N LYS A 331 -9.86 3.50 -4.06
CA LYS A 331 -9.39 3.56 -2.68
C LYS A 331 -8.75 4.92 -2.40
N ILE A 332 -9.16 5.57 -1.31
CA ILE A 332 -8.64 6.85 -0.85
C ILE A 332 -8.13 6.72 0.59
N LYS A 333 -7.15 7.55 0.97
CA LYS A 333 -6.55 7.55 2.31
C LYS A 333 -7.14 8.67 3.16
N TYR A 334 -7.07 8.55 4.48
CA TYR A 334 -7.26 9.70 5.37
C TYR A 334 -6.23 10.81 5.09
N SER A 335 -6.68 12.07 5.16
CA SER A 335 -5.84 13.26 5.02
C SER A 335 -4.78 13.36 6.14
N ARG A 336 -3.72 14.15 5.90
CA ARG A 336 -2.65 14.37 6.88
C ARG A 336 -3.17 15.07 8.13
N GLU A 337 -4.11 16.00 7.96
CA GLU A 337 -4.83 16.66 9.04
C GLU A 337 -5.65 15.65 9.83
N TYR A 338 -6.42 14.77 9.17
CA TYR A 338 -7.25 13.78 9.88
C TYR A 338 -6.43 12.72 10.61
N LYS A 339 -5.28 12.30 10.06
CA LYS A 339 -4.30 11.45 10.78
C LYS A 339 -3.74 12.14 12.02
N THR A 340 -3.56 13.46 11.97
CA THR A 340 -3.12 14.26 13.13
C THR A 340 -4.22 14.34 14.19
N TYR A 341 -5.48 14.53 13.78
CA TYR A 341 -6.66 14.42 14.65
C TYR A 341 -6.74 13.06 15.36
N LEU A 342 -6.66 11.95 14.63
CA LEU A 342 -6.72 10.60 15.20
C LEU A 342 -5.61 10.36 16.26
N ASN A 343 -4.40 10.84 16.01
CA ASN A 343 -3.28 10.79 16.96
C ASN A 343 -3.57 11.57 18.26
N HIS A 344 -4.21 12.75 18.17
CA HIS A 344 -4.65 13.50 19.36
C HIS A 344 -5.76 12.75 20.13
N ILE A 345 -6.73 12.14 19.44
CA ILE A 345 -7.76 11.30 20.04
C ILE A 345 -7.17 10.08 20.75
N GLU A 346 -6.18 9.40 20.14
CA GLU A 346 -5.50 8.25 20.76
C GLU A 346 -4.73 8.66 22.03
N LYS A 347 -3.96 9.76 21.96
CA LYS A 347 -3.26 10.32 23.13
C LYS A 347 -4.22 10.71 24.24
N ALA A 348 -5.35 11.34 23.91
CA ALA A 348 -6.37 11.71 24.88
C ALA A 348 -6.94 10.49 25.61
N LYS A 349 -7.31 9.43 24.86
CA LYS A 349 -7.77 8.15 25.42
C LYS A 349 -6.71 7.56 26.37
N LYS A 350 -5.45 7.52 25.95
CA LYS A 350 -4.31 7.04 26.74
C LYS A 350 -4.00 7.88 27.99
N PHE A 351 -4.27 9.18 27.97
CA PHE A 351 -4.15 10.04 29.16
C PHE A 351 -5.35 9.88 30.11
N LEU A 352 -6.55 9.67 29.58
CA LEU A 352 -7.76 9.37 30.37
C LEU A 352 -7.61 8.05 31.13
N GLU A 353 -7.09 7.00 30.50
CA GLU A 353 -6.77 5.71 31.14
C GLU A 353 -5.78 5.86 32.32
N LYS A 354 -4.88 6.85 32.25
CA LYS A 354 -3.90 7.16 33.30
C LYS A 354 -4.40 8.17 34.34
N GLU A 355 -5.67 8.57 34.27
CA GLU A 355 -6.28 9.63 35.10
C GLU A 355 -5.57 11.00 34.98
N TYR A 356 -4.86 11.25 33.87
CA TYR A 356 -4.19 12.52 33.58
C TYR A 356 -5.16 13.49 32.88
N PHE A 357 -6.24 13.84 33.57
CA PHE A 357 -7.41 14.51 33.00
C PHE A 357 -7.09 15.81 32.25
N ASP A 358 -6.19 16.66 32.75
CA ASP A 358 -5.88 17.95 32.11
C ASP A 358 -5.05 17.79 30.83
N LEU A 359 -4.21 16.74 30.75
CA LEU A 359 -3.52 16.37 29.51
C LEU A 359 -4.50 15.74 28.51
N ALA A 360 -5.43 14.90 28.99
CA ALA A 360 -6.47 14.32 28.15
C ALA A 360 -7.36 15.40 27.52
N LEU A 361 -7.86 16.36 28.32
CA LEU A 361 -8.65 17.49 27.84
C LEU A 361 -7.89 18.31 26.79
N ARG A 362 -6.62 18.63 27.04
CA ARG A 362 -5.78 19.40 26.10
C ARG A 362 -5.62 18.68 24.74
N GLU A 363 -5.40 17.37 24.74
CA GLU A 363 -5.28 16.61 23.49
C GLU A 363 -6.62 16.56 22.74
N VAL A 364 -7.75 16.37 23.42
CA VAL A 364 -9.08 16.44 22.78
C VAL A 364 -9.38 17.83 22.23
N GLU A 365 -9.07 18.89 22.96
CA GLU A 365 -9.24 20.27 22.47
C GLU A 365 -8.38 20.55 21.24
N ASN A 366 -7.19 19.95 21.15
CA ASN A 366 -6.38 20.01 19.93
C ASN A 366 -7.00 19.21 18.78
N ALA A 367 -7.63 18.06 19.05
CA ALA A 367 -8.40 17.33 18.04
C ALA A 367 -9.60 18.16 17.53
N ILE A 368 -10.42 18.72 18.43
CA ILE A 368 -11.58 19.56 18.10
C ILE A 368 -11.17 20.79 17.26
N LYS A 369 -10.01 21.39 17.50
CA LYS A 369 -9.51 22.50 16.66
C LYS A 369 -9.23 22.11 15.21
N ILE A 370 -8.88 20.84 14.94
CA ILE A 370 -8.60 20.35 13.58
C ILE A 370 -9.92 19.94 12.91
N PHE A 371 -10.78 19.20 13.61
CA PHE A 371 -12.11 18.77 13.14
C PHE A 371 -13.17 19.04 14.22
N PRO A 372 -13.84 20.20 14.21
CA PRO A 372 -14.79 20.58 15.26
C PRO A 372 -16.12 19.82 15.18
N ASP A 373 -16.48 19.37 13.96
CA ASP A 373 -17.75 18.72 13.64
C ASP A 373 -17.75 17.19 13.92
N GLU A 374 -16.60 16.62 14.30
CA GLU A 374 -16.49 15.19 14.62
C GLU A 374 -17.03 14.90 16.03
N VAL A 375 -18.20 14.28 16.09
CA VAL A 375 -18.93 13.97 17.33
C VAL A 375 -18.07 13.18 18.34
N GLU A 376 -17.22 12.25 17.87
CA GLU A 376 -16.32 11.46 18.73
C GLU A 376 -15.46 12.34 19.66
N ALA A 377 -14.99 13.49 19.17
CA ALA A 377 -14.14 14.38 19.96
C ALA A 377 -14.94 15.09 21.06
N GLN A 378 -16.19 15.48 20.80
CA GLN A 378 -17.08 16.09 21.78
C GLN A 378 -17.49 15.06 22.85
N ASP A 379 -17.93 13.87 22.43
CA ASP A 379 -18.27 12.76 23.32
C ASP A 379 -17.10 12.37 24.22
N LEU A 380 -15.87 12.33 23.67
CA LEU A 380 -14.66 12.05 24.44
C LEU A 380 -14.36 13.17 25.44
N LYS A 381 -14.55 14.45 25.07
CA LYS A 381 -14.39 15.60 25.99
C LYS A 381 -15.35 15.48 27.17
N ASP A 382 -16.63 15.26 26.90
CA ASP A 382 -17.66 15.11 27.94
C ASP A 382 -17.40 13.90 28.83
N ARG A 383 -16.98 12.76 28.24
CA ARG A 383 -16.56 11.57 28.98
C ARG A 383 -15.36 11.85 29.90
N ILE A 384 -14.37 12.64 29.46
CA ILE A 384 -13.24 13.04 30.30
C ILE A 384 -13.73 13.90 31.47
N VAL A 385 -14.58 14.91 31.23
CA VAL A 385 -15.13 15.79 32.26
C VAL A 385 -15.97 15.00 33.28
N GLN A 386 -16.87 14.13 32.83
CA GLN A 386 -17.67 13.27 33.69
C GLN A 386 -16.78 12.33 34.54
N THR A 387 -15.74 11.74 33.93
CA THR A 387 -14.81 10.86 34.66
C THR A 387 -13.98 11.63 35.69
N LYS A 388 -13.49 12.84 35.33
CA LYS A 388 -12.79 13.76 36.24
C LYS A 388 -13.67 14.10 37.44
N ASN A 389 -14.90 14.54 37.21
CA ASN A 389 -15.86 14.93 38.25
C ASN A 389 -16.22 13.75 39.16
N ARG A 390 -16.47 12.56 38.60
CA ARG A 390 -16.72 11.34 39.38
C ARG A 390 -15.53 10.97 40.26
N LYS A 391 -14.30 11.08 39.74
CA LYS A 391 -13.07 10.81 40.50
C LYS A 391 -12.88 11.80 41.65
N ILE A 392 -13.13 13.09 41.40
CA ILE A 392 -13.12 14.13 42.45
C ILE A 392 -14.14 13.79 43.54
N ALA A 393 -15.39 13.46 43.18
CA ALA A 393 -16.44 13.11 44.14
C ALA A 393 -16.08 11.86 44.97
N GLU A 394 -15.52 10.83 44.36
CA GLU A 394 -15.02 9.62 45.03
C GLU A 394 -13.91 9.95 46.05
N LEU A 395 -12.93 10.75 45.65
CA LEU A 395 -11.81 11.16 46.52
C LEU A 395 -12.29 12.06 47.67
N LYS A 396 -13.22 12.98 47.42
CA LYS A 396 -13.86 13.81 48.47
C LYS A 396 -14.62 12.95 49.47
N ALA A 397 -15.42 11.99 49.01
CA ALA A 397 -16.14 11.07 49.90
C ALA A 397 -15.18 10.27 50.78
N LYS A 398 -14.10 9.73 50.20
CA LYS A 398 -13.03 9.04 50.95
C LYS A 398 -12.36 9.96 51.97
N ALA A 399 -12.02 11.20 51.60
CA ALA A 399 -11.43 12.18 52.50
C ALA A 399 -12.34 12.48 53.70
N THR A 400 -13.62 12.78 53.45
CA THR A 400 -14.61 13.10 54.49
C THR A 400 -14.90 11.91 55.41
N ILE A 401 -14.88 10.67 54.90
CA ILE A 401 -15.00 9.45 55.72
C ILE A 401 -13.77 9.29 56.62
N SER A 402 -12.55 9.43 56.07
CA SER A 402 -11.30 9.39 56.86
C SER A 402 -11.22 10.50 57.91
N GLU A 403 -11.67 11.73 57.60
CA GLU A 403 -11.75 12.86 58.54
C GLU A 403 -12.66 12.52 59.73
N ARG A 404 -13.85 11.93 59.46
CA ARG A 404 -14.80 11.49 60.50
C ARG A 404 -14.27 10.35 61.36
N ASN A 405 -13.55 9.40 60.77
CA ASN A 405 -12.90 8.30 61.49
C ASN A 405 -11.68 8.74 62.30
N LYS A 406 -11.20 9.98 62.11
CA LYS A 406 -9.97 10.57 62.69
C LYS A 406 -8.67 9.99 62.11
N ASP A 407 -8.76 9.37 60.93
CA ASP A 407 -7.63 8.91 60.12
C ASP A 407 -7.04 10.07 59.33
N TYR A 408 -6.57 11.10 60.05
CA TYR A 408 -6.32 12.43 59.50
C TYR A 408 -5.24 12.46 58.40
N GLU A 409 -4.19 11.64 58.50
CA GLU A 409 -3.14 11.56 57.46
C GLU A 409 -3.69 11.02 56.13
N GLU A 410 -4.63 10.06 56.18
CA GLU A 410 -5.26 9.48 54.99
C GLU A 410 -6.33 10.45 54.41
N ALA A 411 -7.05 11.17 55.27
CA ALA A 411 -7.93 12.27 54.85
C ALA A 411 -7.15 13.37 54.11
N LEU A 412 -6.01 13.79 54.66
CA LEU A 412 -5.12 14.79 54.06
C LEU A 412 -4.58 14.34 52.70
N LYS A 413 -4.23 13.05 52.57
CA LYS A 413 -3.80 12.43 51.31
C LYS A 413 -4.91 12.46 50.25
N TYR A 414 -6.15 12.14 50.61
CA TYR A 414 -7.27 12.20 49.66
C TYR A 414 -7.62 13.65 49.25
N TYR A 415 -7.67 14.62 50.17
CA TYR A 415 -7.89 16.02 49.81
C TYR A 415 -6.76 16.58 48.92
N LYS A 416 -5.49 16.24 49.18
CA LYS A 416 -4.37 16.59 48.29
C LYS A 416 -4.47 15.92 46.92
N ALA A 417 -5.03 14.71 46.83
CA ALA A 417 -5.29 14.06 45.55
C ALA A 417 -6.37 14.77 44.73
N VAL A 418 -7.43 15.29 45.38
CA VAL A 418 -8.41 16.17 44.73
C VAL A 418 -7.73 17.42 44.19
N LEU A 419 -6.94 18.12 45.00
CA LEU A 419 -6.25 19.35 44.59
C LEU A 419 -5.19 19.15 43.50
N LYS A 420 -4.74 17.92 43.26
CA LYS A 420 -3.88 17.58 42.11
C LYS A 420 -4.65 17.46 40.80
N ILE A 421 -5.95 17.17 40.87
CA ILE A 421 -6.86 17.03 39.73
C ILE A 421 -7.62 18.35 39.46
N ASP A 422 -7.98 19.07 40.51
CA ASP A 422 -8.53 20.42 40.46
C ASP A 422 -7.89 21.31 41.54
N PRO A 423 -6.84 22.09 41.18
CA PRO A 423 -6.20 23.03 42.09
C PRO A 423 -7.09 24.18 42.57
N THR A 424 -8.28 24.35 42.00
CA THR A 424 -9.25 25.39 42.36
C THR A 424 -10.34 24.90 43.32
N ASP A 425 -10.48 23.60 43.54
CA ASP A 425 -11.53 23.02 44.39
C ASP A 425 -11.50 23.57 45.83
N ARG A 426 -12.55 24.33 46.18
CA ARG A 426 -12.63 25.06 47.45
C ARG A 426 -12.80 24.12 48.64
N GLU A 427 -13.63 23.09 48.48
CA GLU A 427 -13.95 22.11 49.52
C GLU A 427 -12.71 21.31 49.95
N ALA A 428 -11.86 20.91 48.99
CA ALA A 428 -10.63 20.21 49.28
C ALA A 428 -9.55 21.12 49.90
N LYS A 429 -9.51 22.42 49.57
CA LYS A 429 -8.64 23.39 50.28
C LYS A 429 -9.07 23.53 51.74
N GLU A 430 -10.35 23.82 51.98
CA GLU A 430 -10.92 23.90 53.32
C GLU A 430 -10.72 22.58 54.10
N GLY A 431 -10.85 21.43 53.42
CA GLY A 431 -10.58 20.10 53.98
C GLY A 431 -9.12 19.91 54.43
N VAL A 432 -8.15 20.30 53.59
CA VAL A 432 -6.72 20.29 53.96
C VAL A 432 -6.49 21.14 55.21
N ASP A 433 -7.03 22.35 55.26
CA ASP A 433 -6.81 23.28 56.38
C ASP A 433 -7.42 22.77 57.69
N ARG A 434 -8.68 22.29 57.66
CA ARG A 434 -9.33 21.67 58.82
C ARG A 434 -8.55 20.46 59.33
N VAL A 435 -8.17 19.54 58.42
CA VAL A 435 -7.46 18.31 58.79
C VAL A 435 -6.08 18.62 59.37
N ASN A 436 -5.35 19.62 58.85
CA ASN A 436 -4.09 20.08 59.43
C ASN A 436 -4.24 20.59 60.88
N ILE A 437 -5.31 21.34 61.18
CA ILE A 437 -5.61 21.81 62.55
C ILE A 437 -5.88 20.61 63.46
N LEU A 438 -6.73 19.66 63.03
CA LEU A 438 -7.07 18.46 63.79
C LEU A 438 -5.84 17.57 64.06
N ILE A 439 -4.89 17.47 63.13
CA ILE A 439 -3.60 16.78 63.32
C ILE A 439 -2.78 17.45 64.44
N LEU A 440 -2.72 18.79 64.45
CA LEU A 440 -1.99 19.54 65.48
C LEU A 440 -2.63 19.39 66.86
N GLU A 441 -3.96 19.43 66.94
CA GLU A 441 -4.71 19.19 68.19
C GLU A 441 -4.52 17.76 68.70
N ALA A 442 -4.61 16.76 67.81
CA ALA A 442 -4.39 15.36 68.15
C ALA A 442 -2.96 15.11 68.66
N LYS A 443 -1.95 15.72 68.02
CA LYS A 443 -0.55 15.66 68.46
C LYS A 443 -0.36 16.29 69.84
N LYS A 444 -0.86 17.52 70.07
CA LYS A 444 -0.84 18.19 71.38
C LYS A 444 -1.53 17.37 72.47
N LYS A 445 -2.69 16.77 72.17
CA LYS A 445 -3.44 15.94 73.13
C LYS A 445 -2.71 14.63 73.45
N ALA A 446 -2.10 13.99 72.45
CA ALA A 446 -1.30 12.78 72.65
C ALA A 446 -0.02 13.07 73.48
N GLU A 447 0.62 14.21 73.23
CA GLU A 447 1.77 14.69 74.02
C GLU A 447 1.38 14.99 75.47
N LEU A 448 0.27 15.70 75.69
CA LEU A 448 -0.26 15.97 77.03
C LEU A 448 -0.65 14.68 77.79
N GLU A 449 -1.26 13.69 77.13
CA GLU A 449 -1.56 12.39 77.74
C GLU A 449 -0.29 11.55 77.99
N LYS A 450 0.73 11.66 77.13
CA LYS A 450 2.06 11.08 77.38
C LYS A 450 2.72 11.71 78.60
N GLU A 451 2.64 13.04 78.74
CA GLU A 451 3.15 13.76 79.92
C GLU A 451 2.39 13.39 81.20
N LYS A 452 1.05 13.31 81.16
CA LYS A 452 0.22 12.82 82.28
C LYS A 452 0.56 11.37 82.65
N ARG A 453 0.78 10.49 81.66
CA ARG A 453 1.22 9.09 81.90
C ARG A 453 2.61 9.03 82.55
N LEU A 454 3.53 9.90 82.13
CA LEU A 454 4.86 10.03 82.75
C LEU A 454 4.75 10.57 84.19
N ARG A 455 3.96 11.63 84.44
CA ARG A 455 3.68 12.16 85.80
C ARG A 455 2.96 11.16 86.71
N LYS A 456 2.12 10.26 86.17
CA LYS A 456 1.45 9.18 86.93
C LYS A 456 2.38 8.02 87.31
N LYS A 457 3.54 7.85 86.65
CA LYS A 457 4.61 6.95 87.12
C LYS A 457 5.36 7.59 88.30
N LYS A 458 4.72 7.65 89.48
CA LYS A 458 5.39 8.04 90.73
C LYS A 458 6.50 7.04 91.07
N PRO A 459 7.61 7.49 91.71
CA PRO A 459 8.75 6.63 92.03
C PRO A 459 8.35 5.52 93.01
N VAL A 460 9.03 4.37 92.91
CA VAL A 460 8.87 3.22 93.81
C VAL A 460 9.20 3.65 95.24
N ARG A 461 8.16 3.95 96.03
CA ARG A 461 8.30 4.19 97.47
C ARG A 461 8.71 2.88 98.14
N ARG A 462 9.97 2.77 98.55
CA ARG A 462 10.43 1.73 99.47
C ARG A 462 9.53 1.75 100.72
N ALA A 463 8.93 0.62 101.06
CA ALA A 463 8.05 0.52 102.23
C ALA A 463 8.82 0.86 103.52
N LYS A 464 8.17 1.58 104.44
CA LYS A 464 8.73 1.77 105.80
C LYS A 464 8.80 0.40 106.50
N PRO A 465 9.89 0.08 107.22
CA PRO A 465 9.96 -1.17 107.98
C PRO A 465 8.85 -1.23 109.03
N ASP A 466 8.18 -2.37 109.14
CA ASP A 466 7.19 -2.63 110.18
C ASP A 466 7.90 -2.76 111.55
N ILE A 467 7.69 -1.75 112.40
CA ILE A 467 8.26 -1.66 113.74
C ILE A 467 7.80 -2.83 114.61
N SER A 468 6.57 -3.32 114.46
CA SER A 468 6.04 -4.44 115.25
C SER A 468 6.79 -5.74 114.95
N LYS A 469 7.07 -5.98 113.67
CA LYS A 469 7.87 -7.14 113.20
C LYS A 469 9.32 -7.05 113.65
N LEU A 470 9.91 -5.84 113.65
CA LEU A 470 11.27 -5.62 114.17
C LEU A 470 11.35 -5.80 115.69
N LEU A 471 10.41 -5.24 116.47
CA LEU A 471 10.34 -5.44 117.93
C LEU A 471 10.19 -6.92 118.29
N SER A 472 9.29 -7.63 117.61
CA SER A 472 9.06 -9.07 117.82
C SER A 472 10.32 -9.90 117.52
N ARG A 473 11.06 -9.56 116.44
CA ARG A 473 12.35 -10.18 116.14
C ARG A 473 13.42 -9.87 117.19
N GLY A 474 13.51 -8.61 117.64
CA GLY A 474 14.47 -8.18 118.66
C GLY A 474 14.26 -8.90 120.00
N LYS A 475 12.99 -9.00 120.45
CA LYS A 475 12.61 -9.73 121.66
C LYS A 475 12.99 -11.20 121.57
N ARG A 476 12.67 -11.86 120.44
CA ARG A 476 12.99 -13.28 120.27
C ARG A 476 14.51 -13.52 120.34
N LEU A 477 15.32 -12.74 119.63
CA LEU A 477 16.78 -12.82 119.69
C LEU A 477 17.33 -12.55 121.10
N PHE A 478 16.69 -11.66 121.88
CA PHE A 478 17.06 -11.40 123.27
C PHE A 478 16.81 -12.60 124.19
N PHE A 479 15.65 -13.25 124.08
CA PHE A 479 15.33 -14.46 124.86
C PHE A 479 16.10 -15.71 124.37
N GLU A 480 16.53 -15.74 123.10
CA GLU A 480 17.48 -16.73 122.58
C GLU A 480 18.95 -16.48 123.03
N GLY A 481 19.22 -15.47 123.87
CA GLY A 481 20.58 -15.13 124.33
C GLY A 481 21.49 -14.46 123.29
N LYS A 482 20.99 -14.16 122.08
CA LYS A 482 21.73 -13.55 120.96
C LYS A 482 21.83 -12.04 121.11
N TYR A 483 22.41 -11.58 122.22
CA TYR A 483 22.39 -10.19 122.67
C TYR A 483 22.97 -9.20 121.64
N LYS A 484 24.05 -9.55 120.93
CA LYS A 484 24.66 -8.69 119.89
C LYS A 484 23.73 -8.49 118.67
N GLU A 485 23.02 -9.53 118.25
CA GLU A 485 22.03 -9.43 117.15
C GLU A 485 20.77 -8.68 117.59
N ALA A 486 20.25 -8.97 118.79
CA ALA A 486 19.12 -8.26 119.37
C ALA A 486 19.39 -6.75 119.45
N LYS A 487 20.60 -6.35 119.86
CA LYS A 487 21.05 -4.94 119.88
C LYS A 487 20.91 -4.27 118.52
N SER A 488 21.37 -4.93 117.46
CA SER A 488 21.25 -4.42 116.08
C SER A 488 19.78 -4.21 115.67
N VAL A 489 18.90 -5.18 115.97
CA VAL A 489 17.48 -5.10 115.62
C VAL A 489 16.75 -4.00 116.40
N PHE A 490 17.01 -3.84 117.70
CA PHE A 490 16.43 -2.74 118.48
C PHE A 490 16.96 -1.36 118.09
N LEU A 491 18.22 -1.24 117.67
CA LEU A 491 18.75 -0.01 117.06
C LEU A 491 18.09 0.30 115.71
N GLN A 492 17.69 -0.71 114.92
CA GLN A 492 16.89 -0.48 113.71
C GLN A 492 15.48 0.01 114.04
N VAL A 493 14.85 -0.49 115.12
CA VAL A 493 13.59 0.10 115.63
C VAL A 493 13.79 1.57 115.98
N LEU A 494 14.82 1.91 116.77
CA LEU A 494 15.08 3.29 117.18
C LEU A 494 15.49 4.25 116.05
N ARG A 495 15.91 3.75 114.89
CA ARG A 495 16.11 4.58 113.68
C ARG A 495 14.79 4.97 113.01
N VAL A 496 13.70 4.22 113.23
CA VAL A 496 12.38 4.49 112.65
C VAL A 496 11.46 5.17 113.69
N ASP A 497 11.56 4.76 114.95
CA ASP A 497 10.87 5.35 116.11
C ASP A 497 11.88 5.57 117.27
N PRO A 498 12.56 6.73 117.33
CA PRO A 498 13.51 7.05 118.40
C PRO A 498 12.88 7.15 119.80
N ALA A 499 11.55 7.26 119.89
CA ALA A 499 10.83 7.36 121.16
C ALA A 499 10.46 5.99 121.75
N ASN A 500 10.69 4.89 121.02
CA ASN A 500 10.24 3.56 121.39
C ASN A 500 10.80 3.11 122.77
N ARG A 501 9.93 3.14 123.78
CA ARG A 501 10.30 2.79 125.17
C ARG A 501 10.73 1.33 125.30
N GLU A 502 10.11 0.45 124.52
CA GLU A 502 10.38 -0.98 124.60
C GLU A 502 11.75 -1.34 123.99
N ALA A 503 12.08 -0.80 122.82
CA ALA A 503 13.42 -1.00 122.24
C ALA A 503 14.53 -0.44 123.14
N LYS A 504 14.30 0.70 123.82
CA LYS A 504 15.22 1.26 124.82
C LYS A 504 15.40 0.33 126.03
N PHE A 505 14.30 -0.20 126.59
CA PHE A 505 14.32 -1.12 127.73
C PHE A 505 15.12 -2.40 127.44
N TYR A 506 14.90 -3.03 126.28
CA TYR A 506 15.68 -4.22 125.91
C TYR A 506 17.14 -3.89 125.60
N LEU A 507 17.45 -2.74 124.99
CA LEU A 507 18.83 -2.31 124.77
C LEU A 507 19.62 -2.11 126.08
N ASP A 508 18.97 -1.55 127.10
CA ASP A 508 19.60 -1.35 128.40
C ASP A 508 19.90 -2.68 129.10
N LYS A 509 18.92 -3.61 129.12
CA LYS A 509 19.16 -4.99 129.57
C LYS A 509 20.27 -5.67 128.77
N ILE A 510 20.29 -5.55 127.45
CA ILE A 510 21.35 -6.11 126.59
C ILE A 510 22.73 -5.55 126.96
N ASN A 511 22.85 -4.24 127.19
CA ASN A 511 24.12 -3.64 127.60
C ASN A 511 24.59 -4.17 128.96
N THR A 512 23.66 -4.42 129.90
CA THR A 512 23.97 -5.04 131.19
C THR A 512 24.42 -6.50 131.04
N TYR A 513 23.71 -7.32 130.25
CA TYR A 513 24.12 -8.71 129.98
C TYR A 513 25.46 -8.80 129.25
N LEU A 514 25.70 -7.95 128.24
CA LEU A 514 26.99 -7.94 127.52
C LEU A 514 28.16 -7.55 128.45
N ARG A 515 27.98 -6.54 129.32
CA ARG A 515 28.99 -6.18 130.33
C ARG A 515 29.25 -7.29 131.35
N ALA A 516 28.24 -8.11 131.66
CA ALA A 516 28.36 -9.26 132.55
C ALA A 516 29.00 -10.49 131.88
N LEU A 517 29.08 -10.51 130.54
CA LEU A 517 29.74 -11.54 129.72
C LEU A 517 31.14 -11.12 129.23
N GLU A 518 31.57 -9.90 129.56
CA GLU A 518 32.89 -9.33 129.25
C GLU A 518 33.78 -9.26 130.52
N LYS A 519 33.43 -10.04 131.55
CA LYS A 519 34.21 -10.34 132.77
C LYS A 519 34.24 -11.85 133.00
#